data_AF-A0A4Q3J424-F1
#
_entry.id   AF-A0A4Q3J424-F1
#
_cell.length_a   1.000
_cell.length_b   1.000
_cell.length_c   1.000
_cell.angle_alpha   90.00
_cell.angle_beta   90.00
_cell.angle_gamma   90.00
#
_symmetry.space_group_name_H-M   'P 1'
#
loop_
_entity.id
_entity.type
_entity.pdbx_description
1 polymer ?
#
loop_
_entity_poly.entity_id
_entity_poly.type
_entity_poly.pdbx_seq_one_letter_code
_entity_poly.pdbx_strand_id
1 'polypeptide(L)'
;MRRRRGPGPWLARRVPVAALAAGLLLAGSAEAAPRVALAWERSPDALECSGADPIAAAVRQRLRREPFVEEPVDFRIAVALRRVSPQPRWGVVFTVTDAAGQLVGRRALDADAPRCR
;
A
#
# COMPACT_ATOMS: atom_id res chain seq x y z
N MET A 1 -22.09 -2.02 -74.46
CA MET A 1 -21.01 -2.11 -75.47
C MET A 1 -19.68 -2.37 -74.76
N ARG A 2 -18.86 -3.24 -75.36
CA ARG A 2 -17.45 -3.61 -75.04
C ARG A 2 -16.61 -2.39 -74.58
N ARG A 3 -15.65 -2.52 -73.66
CA ARG A 3 -14.32 -3.11 -73.90
C ARG A 3 -13.65 -3.68 -72.63
N ARG A 4 -13.08 -4.87 -72.82
CA ARG A 4 -12.05 -5.54 -72.00
C ARG A 4 -10.66 -4.90 -72.24
N ARG A 5 -9.73 -5.25 -71.34
CA ARG A 5 -8.23 -5.17 -71.37
C ARG A 5 -7.69 -4.06 -70.45
N GLY A 6 -6.76 -4.34 -69.51
CA GLY A 6 -5.98 -5.55 -69.31
C GLY A 6 -5.29 -5.60 -67.93
N PRO A 7 -4.67 -6.74 -67.61
CA PRO A 7 -4.01 -6.98 -66.34
C PRO A 7 -2.60 -6.36 -66.38
N GLY A 8 -2.37 -5.36 -65.54
CA GLY A 8 -1.05 -4.79 -65.31
C GLY A 8 -0.15 -5.77 -64.54
N PRO A 9 1.15 -5.83 -64.87
CA PRO A 9 2.07 -6.84 -64.36
C PRO A 9 2.37 -6.69 -62.87
N TRP A 10 2.41 -7.85 -62.24
CA TRP A 10 2.77 -8.14 -60.87
C TRP A 10 4.17 -7.63 -60.52
N LEU A 11 4.26 -6.41 -59.98
CA LEU A 11 5.44 -5.97 -59.25
C LEU A 11 5.37 -6.57 -57.85
N ALA A 12 5.93 -7.76 -57.72
CA ALA A 12 6.26 -8.41 -56.46
C ALA A 12 7.23 -7.52 -55.67
N ARG A 13 6.67 -6.55 -54.93
CA ARG A 13 7.39 -5.78 -53.93
C ARG A 13 7.62 -6.69 -52.73
N ARG A 14 8.81 -7.31 -52.68
CA ARG A 14 9.38 -7.89 -51.46
C ARG A 14 9.57 -6.76 -50.46
N VAL A 15 8.56 -6.52 -49.62
CA VAL A 15 8.71 -5.64 -48.46
C VAL A 15 9.47 -6.43 -47.40
N PRO A 16 10.64 -5.97 -46.97
CA PRO A 16 11.43 -6.66 -45.97
C PRO A 16 10.62 -6.76 -44.67
N VAL A 17 10.62 -7.96 -44.10
CA VAL A 17 10.16 -8.26 -42.74
C VAL A 17 11.07 -7.47 -41.79
N ALA A 18 10.75 -6.19 -41.59
CA ALA A 18 11.32 -5.37 -40.55
C ALA A 18 10.63 -5.77 -39.24
N ALA A 19 11.27 -6.71 -38.55
CA ALA A 19 10.97 -7.09 -37.19
C ALA A 19 11.05 -5.85 -36.27
N LEU A 20 9.94 -5.14 -36.13
CA LEU A 20 9.72 -4.26 -34.99
C LEU A 20 9.19 -5.11 -33.84
N ALA A 21 10.10 -5.87 -33.24
CA ALA A 21 9.96 -6.28 -31.85
C ALA A 21 10.04 -5.01 -31.00
N ALA A 22 8.93 -4.27 -30.93
CA ALA A 22 8.72 -3.25 -29.92
C ALA A 22 8.62 -4.00 -28.59
N GLY A 23 9.78 -4.29 -28.01
CA GLY A 23 9.89 -4.82 -26.67
C GLY A 23 9.17 -3.88 -25.73
N LEU A 24 8.02 -4.34 -25.24
CA LEU A 24 7.44 -3.87 -24.00
C LEU A 24 8.46 -4.11 -22.90
N LEU A 25 9.39 -3.17 -22.74
CA LEU A 25 10.03 -2.92 -21.45
C LEU A 25 8.96 -2.31 -20.56
N LEU A 26 8.06 -3.17 -20.06
CA LEU A 26 7.42 -2.97 -18.77
C LEU A 26 8.53 -3.05 -17.72
N ALA A 27 9.37 -2.02 -17.67
CA ALA A 27 10.16 -1.72 -16.51
C ALA A 27 9.13 -1.34 -15.44
N GLY A 28 8.62 -2.35 -14.75
CA GLY A 28 7.83 -2.16 -13.55
C GLY A 28 8.70 -1.33 -12.62
N SER A 29 8.37 -0.05 -12.49
CA SER A 29 8.97 0.82 -11.49
C SER A 29 8.68 0.15 -10.16
N ALA A 30 9.69 -0.48 -9.57
CA ALA A 30 9.63 -0.87 -8.19
C ALA A 30 9.61 0.43 -7.39
N GLU A 31 8.42 1.00 -7.20
CA GLU A 31 8.24 2.13 -6.29
C GLU A 31 8.78 1.69 -4.94
N ALA A 32 9.77 2.44 -4.45
CA ALA A 32 10.33 2.18 -3.14
C ALA A 32 9.19 2.21 -2.12
N ALA A 33 9.15 1.19 -1.26
CA ALA A 33 8.13 1.13 -0.23
C ALA A 33 8.22 2.37 0.66
N PRO A 34 7.08 2.98 1.05
CA PRO A 34 7.10 4.16 1.89
C PRO A 34 7.73 3.86 3.24
N ARG A 35 8.49 4.82 3.75
CA ARG A 35 9.10 4.81 5.09
C ARG A 35 8.06 5.27 6.09
N VAL A 36 7.72 4.41 7.05
CA VAL A 36 6.64 4.66 7.99
C VAL A 36 7.19 4.63 9.41
N ALA A 37 6.81 5.59 10.26
CA ALA A 37 7.04 5.51 11.70
C ALA A 37 5.75 5.04 12.40
N LEU A 38 5.91 4.31 13.50
CA LEU A 38 4.80 3.92 14.38
C LEU A 38 4.92 4.63 15.73
N ALA A 39 3.90 5.37 16.12
CA ALA A 39 3.72 5.91 17.47
C ALA A 39 2.54 5.19 18.13
N TRP A 40 2.76 4.64 19.33
CA TRP A 40 1.77 3.85 20.04
C TRP A 40 1.42 4.48 21.38
N GLU A 41 0.21 4.98 21.49
CA GLU A 41 -0.32 5.62 22.69
C GLU A 41 -1.42 4.74 23.29
N ARG A 42 -1.21 4.32 24.54
CA ARG A 42 -2.21 3.59 25.32
C ARG A 42 -2.75 4.53 26.38
N SER A 43 -4.07 4.60 26.50
CA SER A 43 -4.67 5.25 27.66
C SER A 43 -4.41 4.43 28.94
N PRO A 44 -4.52 5.04 30.14
CA PRO A 44 -4.24 4.34 31.41
C PRO A 44 -5.09 3.08 31.64
N ASP A 45 -6.30 3.04 31.08
CA ASP A 45 -7.26 1.94 31.09
C ASP A 45 -7.02 0.88 30.01
N ALA A 46 -5.95 1.02 29.21
CA ALA A 46 -5.55 0.11 28.14
C ALA A 46 -4.09 -0.38 28.31
N LEU A 47 -3.54 -0.32 29.52
CA LEU A 47 -2.17 -0.74 29.81
C LEU A 47 -1.97 -2.27 29.65
N GLU A 48 -3.03 -3.05 29.82
CA GLU A 48 -3.04 -4.50 29.61
C GLU A 48 -2.92 -4.89 28.13
N CYS A 49 -3.18 -3.97 27.22
CA CYS A 49 -3.08 -4.19 25.78
C CYS A 49 -1.61 -4.28 25.34
N SER A 50 -1.37 -4.98 24.23
CA SER A 50 -0.06 -5.05 23.59
C SER A 50 0.57 -3.67 23.39
N GLY A 51 1.86 -3.56 23.70
CA GLY A 51 2.66 -2.37 23.40
C GLY A 51 3.08 -2.30 21.93
N ALA A 52 3.90 -1.31 21.59
CA ALA A 52 4.39 -1.10 20.23
C ALA A 52 5.19 -2.30 19.70
N ASP A 53 6.13 -2.85 20.48
CA ASP A 53 7.08 -3.86 19.98
C ASP A 53 6.42 -5.18 19.55
N PRO A 54 5.49 -5.78 20.34
CA PRO A 54 4.77 -6.97 19.90
C PRO A 54 3.95 -6.74 18.61
N ILE A 55 3.37 -5.55 18.46
CA ILE A 55 2.62 -5.18 17.25
C ILE A 55 3.56 -5.01 16.06
N ALA A 56 4.69 -4.32 16.24
CA ALA A 56 5.71 -4.18 15.20
C ALA A 56 6.25 -5.53 14.74
N ALA A 57 6.50 -6.45 15.68
CA ALA A 57 6.90 -7.81 15.37
C ALA A 57 5.83 -8.58 14.58
N ALA A 58 4.56 -8.49 14.97
CA ALA A 58 3.45 -9.13 14.26
C ALA A 58 3.28 -8.58 12.83
N VAL A 59 3.39 -7.27 12.65
CA VAL A 59 3.33 -6.62 11.33
C VAL A 59 4.53 -7.05 10.46
N ARG A 60 5.74 -7.06 11.02
CA ARG A 60 6.94 -7.56 10.34
C ARG A 60 6.78 -9.01 9.90
N GLN A 61 6.26 -9.88 10.77
CA GLN A 61 5.99 -11.28 10.44
C GLN A 61 4.97 -11.41 9.31
N ARG A 62 3.90 -10.61 9.35
CA ARG A 62 2.83 -10.61 8.35
C ARG A 62 3.27 -10.09 6.99
N LEU A 63 4.10 -9.04 6.96
CA LEU A 63 4.58 -8.37 5.76
C LEU A 63 5.91 -8.91 5.24
N ARG A 64 6.62 -9.72 6.03
CA ARG A 64 7.93 -10.32 5.71
C ARG A 64 9.01 -9.28 5.34
N ARG A 65 8.90 -8.07 5.89
CA ARG A 65 9.86 -6.95 5.72
C ARG A 65 9.82 -6.06 6.95
N GLU A 66 10.82 -5.20 7.12
CA GLU A 66 10.78 -4.15 8.14
C GLU A 66 9.73 -3.09 7.74
N PRO A 67 8.65 -2.91 8.51
CA PRO A 67 7.58 -1.98 8.14
C PRO A 67 7.79 -0.58 8.72
N PHE A 68 8.58 -0.46 9.79
CA PHE A 68 8.73 0.78 10.54
C PHE A 68 10.20 1.21 10.63
N VAL A 69 10.43 2.51 10.53
CA VAL A 69 11.77 3.14 10.65
C VAL A 69 11.68 4.37 11.54
N GLU A 70 12.81 4.82 12.09
CA GLU A 70 12.87 5.96 13.01
C GLU A 70 12.78 7.30 12.26
N GLU A 71 13.78 7.63 11.45
CA GLU A 71 13.78 8.78 10.54
C GLU A 71 14.81 8.53 9.42
N PRO A 72 14.67 9.12 8.22
CA PRO A 72 13.57 9.99 7.80
C PRO A 72 12.33 9.19 7.41
N VAL A 73 11.13 9.68 7.71
CA VAL A 73 9.86 9.02 7.37
C VAL A 73 9.01 9.80 6.39
N ASP A 74 8.26 9.07 5.55
CA ASP A 74 7.27 9.64 4.64
C ASP A 74 5.90 9.78 5.33
N PHE A 75 5.59 8.86 6.25
CA PHE A 75 4.36 8.86 7.04
C PHE A 75 4.59 8.50 8.50
N ARG A 76 3.76 9.03 9.39
CA ARG A 76 3.67 8.60 10.79
C ARG A 76 2.28 8.05 11.07
N ILE A 77 2.23 6.89 11.72
CA ILE A 77 0.99 6.27 12.18
C ILE A 77 0.95 6.39 13.70
N ALA A 78 0.05 7.22 14.22
CA ALA A 78 -0.28 7.29 15.63
C ALA A 78 -1.47 6.37 15.93
N VAL A 79 -1.31 5.49 16.92
CA VAL A 79 -2.36 4.56 17.35
C VAL A 79 -2.75 4.89 18.78
N ALA A 80 -4.00 5.29 18.99
CA ALA A 80 -4.57 5.55 20.31
C ALA A 80 -5.54 4.44 20.68
N LEU A 81 -5.27 3.75 21.78
CA LEU A 81 -6.08 2.64 22.29
C LEU A 81 -6.77 3.02 23.59
N ARG A 82 -8.07 2.72 23.69
CA ARG A 82 -8.90 3.01 24.87
C ARG A 82 -9.90 1.90 25.16
N ARG A 83 -10.32 1.80 26.43
CA ARG A 83 -11.48 0.99 26.80
C ARG A 83 -12.75 1.81 26.61
N VAL A 84 -13.77 1.21 26.00
CA VAL A 84 -15.07 1.86 25.77
C VAL A 84 -16.05 1.39 26.84
N SER A 85 -16.05 2.08 27.98
CA SER A 85 -16.98 1.88 29.10
C SER A 85 -18.42 2.21 28.70
N PRO A 86 -19.46 1.54 29.26
CA PRO A 86 -19.45 0.55 30.36
C PRO A 86 -19.33 -0.92 29.93
N GLN A 87 -19.26 -1.19 28.63
CA GLN A 87 -19.22 -2.56 28.10
C GLN A 87 -17.76 -3.03 27.96
N PRO A 88 -17.47 -4.35 27.93
CA PRO A 88 -16.14 -4.85 27.63
C PRO A 88 -15.84 -4.68 26.13
N ARG A 89 -15.65 -3.43 25.71
CA ARG A 89 -15.36 -3.04 24.33
C ARG A 89 -14.04 -2.29 24.28
N TRP A 90 -13.27 -2.51 23.24
CA TRP A 90 -12.01 -1.83 22.98
C TRP A 90 -12.15 -0.95 21.75
N GLY A 91 -11.66 0.28 21.84
CA GLY A 91 -11.64 1.22 20.74
C GLY A 91 -10.21 1.58 20.39
N VAL A 92 -9.87 1.50 19.11
CA VAL A 92 -8.56 1.92 18.58
C VAL A 92 -8.77 2.97 17.50
N VAL A 93 -7.93 4.00 17.52
CA VAL A 93 -7.92 5.06 16.51
C VAL A 93 -6.54 5.11 15.88
N PHE A 94 -6.49 4.89 14.58
CA PHE A 94 -5.31 5.08 13.74
C PHE A 94 -5.39 6.47 13.13
N THR A 95 -4.33 7.27 13.29
CA THR A 95 -4.16 8.57 12.66
C THR A 95 -2.90 8.51 11.83
N VAL A 96 -2.99 8.84 10.54
CA VAL A 96 -1.86 8.87 9.62
C VAL A 96 -1.57 10.31 9.27
N THR A 97 -0.34 10.75 9.50
CA THR A 97 0.16 12.05 9.07
C THR A 97 1.30 11.89 8.08
N ASP A 98 1.47 12.86 7.18
CA ASP A 98 2.62 12.92 6.28
C ASP A 98 3.86 13.53 6.98
N ALA A 99 4.98 13.61 6.25
CA ALA A 99 6.21 14.22 6.72
C ALA A 99 6.07 15.71 7.11
N ALA A 100 5.08 16.44 6.57
CA ALA A 100 4.77 17.81 6.94
C ALA A 100 3.84 17.91 8.16
N GLY A 101 3.47 16.77 8.76
CA GLY A 101 2.55 16.68 9.88
C GLY A 101 1.08 16.88 9.50
N GLN A 102 0.74 16.91 8.21
CA GLN A 102 -0.63 17.05 7.76
C GLN A 102 -1.38 15.73 7.90
N LEU A 103 -2.65 15.80 8.28
CA LEU A 103 -3.51 14.63 8.39
C LEU A 103 -3.81 14.05 7.00
N VAL A 104 -3.32 12.84 6.75
CA VAL A 104 -3.60 12.06 5.54
C VAL A 104 -4.89 11.26 5.73
N GLY A 105 -5.10 10.71 6.93
CA GLY A 105 -6.27 9.91 7.19
C GLY A 105 -6.43 9.51 8.65
N ARG A 106 -7.65 9.12 8.99
CA ARG A 106 -7.99 8.63 10.33
C ARG A 106 -8.98 7.48 10.22
N ARG A 107 -8.77 6.41 10.99
CA ARG A 107 -9.67 5.27 11.06
C ARG A 107 -9.89 4.84 12.49
N ALA A 108 -11.14 4.65 12.88
CA ALA A 108 -11.50 4.05 14.16
C ALA A 108 -11.96 2.61 13.95
N LEU A 109 -11.58 1.72 14.85
CA LEU A 109 -12.11 0.36 14.95
C LEU A 109 -12.54 0.11 16.39
N ASP A 110 -13.67 -0.56 16.56
CA ASP A 110 -14.13 -1.04 17.85
C ASP A 110 -14.22 -2.57 17.82
N ALA A 111 -13.94 -3.21 18.95
CA ALA A 111 -14.03 -4.65 19.11
C ALA A 111 -14.75 -5.01 20.41
N ASP A 112 -15.71 -5.92 20.29
CA ASP A 112 -16.43 -6.50 21.44
C ASP A 112 -15.61 -7.65 22.00
N ALA A 113 -14.63 -7.34 22.85
CA ALA A 113 -13.72 -8.33 23.41
C ALA A 113 -13.52 -8.11 24.92
N PRO A 114 -13.67 -9.16 25.75
CA PRO A 114 -13.46 -9.06 27.20
C PRO A 114 -12.01 -8.81 27.60
N ARG A 115 -11.05 -9.03 26.69
CA ARG A 115 -9.62 -8.84 26.91
C ARG A 115 -9.00 -8.19 25.68
N CYS A 116 -7.99 -7.37 25.91
CA CYS A 116 -7.23 -6.69 24.87
C CYS A 116 -6.03 -7.55 24.45
N ARG A 117 -6.19 -8.39 23.42
CA ARG A 117 -5.15 -9.30 22.91
C ARG A 117 -5.38 -9.67 21.45
#